data_AF-A0A7W5NM15-F1
#
_entry.id   AF-A0A7W5NM15-F1
#
_cell.length_a   1.000
_cell.length_b   1.000
_cell.length_c   1.000
_cell.angle_alpha   90.00
_cell.angle_beta   90.00
_cell.angle_gamma   90.00
#
_symmetry.space_group_name_H-M   'P 1'
#
loop_
_entity.id
_entity.type
_entity.pdbx_description
1 polymer ?
#
loop_
_entity_poly.entity_id
_entity_poly.type
_entity_poly.pdbx_seq_one_letter_code
_entity_poly.pdbx_strand_id
1 'polypeptide(L)'
;MIQIKLAGVARRQHSWPDNLTINHAVRKCWMRSYRELERDLLHIEAAIALLEQTRAYLSLGGPVNDPAYWKAKIRQLTSEWPRDRMLERQAADMMTRVENLALIPTSDKPSPQTT
;
A
#
# COMPACT_ATOMS: atom_id res chain seq x y z
N MET A 1 36.62 18.00 53.90
CA MET A 1 36.18 19.34 53.43
C MET A 1 36.61 19.46 51.97
N ILE A 2 35.72 19.15 51.01
CA ILE A 2 36.02 19.31 49.59
C ILE A 2 34.78 19.93 48.94
N GLN A 3 34.88 21.24 48.69
CA GLN A 3 33.89 22.03 47.96
C GLN A 3 34.15 21.85 46.46
N ILE A 4 33.35 21.04 45.77
CA ILE A 4 33.32 21.00 44.31
C ILE A 4 32.21 21.94 43.84
N LYS A 5 32.64 23.11 43.40
CA LYS A 5 31.86 24.16 42.76
C LYS A 5 31.56 23.73 41.34
N LEU A 6 30.39 23.15 41.08
CA LEU A 6 29.90 22.90 39.73
C LEU A 6 29.07 24.08 39.26
N ALA A 7 29.63 24.75 38.26
CA ALA A 7 29.07 25.89 37.57
C ALA A 7 27.69 25.59 36.96
N GLY A 8 26.88 26.64 36.87
CA GLY A 8 25.51 26.58 36.40
C GLY A 8 25.38 25.96 35.01
N VAL A 9 24.71 24.81 34.96
CA VAL A 9 24.10 24.30 33.74
C VAL A 9 22.79 25.07 33.58
N ALA A 10 22.78 25.98 32.61
CA ALA A 10 21.56 26.59 32.09
C ALA A 10 20.59 25.47 31.70
N ARG A 11 19.60 25.25 32.56
CA ARG A 11 18.51 24.31 32.35
C ARG A 11 17.65 24.87 31.23
N ARG A 12 18.00 24.57 29.97
CA ARG A 12 17.11 24.76 28.83
C ARG A 12 15.83 24.00 29.15
N GLN A 13 14.77 24.73 29.44
CA GLN A 13 13.42 24.19 29.56
C GLN A 13 13.00 23.69 28.18
N HIS A 14 13.42 22.47 27.82
CA HIS A 14 12.74 21.71 26.80
C HIS A 14 11.50 21.14 27.50
N SER A 15 10.42 21.91 27.47
CA SER A 15 9.09 21.44 27.86
C SER A 15 8.80 20.23 26.98
N TRP A 16 8.91 19.03 27.55
CA TRP A 16 8.47 17.83 26.87
C TRP A 16 6.97 18.00 26.57
N PRO A 17 6.52 17.73 25.32
CA PRO A 17 5.10 17.82 25.03
C PRO A 17 4.34 16.92 25.99
N ASP A 18 3.30 17.46 26.61
CA ASP A 18 2.48 16.70 27.53
C ASP A 18 1.84 15.49 26.81
N ASN A 19 1.39 14.52 27.59
CA ASN A 19 0.86 13.26 27.07
C ASN A 19 -0.36 13.50 26.14
N LEU A 20 -1.14 14.57 26.34
CA LEU A 20 -2.27 14.90 25.47
C LEU A 20 -1.78 15.38 24.09
N THR A 21 -0.74 16.20 24.06
CA THR A 21 -0.09 16.67 22.83
C THR A 21 0.52 15.52 22.03
N ILE A 22 1.19 14.56 22.71
CA ILE A 22 1.75 13.36 22.06
C ILE A 22 0.64 12.48 21.48
N ASN A 23 -0.40 12.17 22.26
CA ASN A 23 -1.51 11.34 21.79
C ASN A 23 -2.26 11.99 20.60
N HIS A 24 -2.45 13.31 20.63
CA HIS A 24 -3.07 14.04 19.53
C HIS A 24 -2.21 14.01 18.26
N ALA A 25 -0.88 14.21 18.39
CA ALA A 25 0.04 14.12 17.26
C ALA A 25 0.09 12.71 16.67
N VAL A 26 0.20 11.69 17.51
CA VAL A 26 0.17 10.27 17.10
C VAL A 26 -1.14 9.95 16.38
N ARG A 27 -2.29 10.35 16.94
CA ARG A 27 -3.60 10.12 16.32
C ARG A 27 -3.77 10.86 14.99
N LYS A 28 -3.21 12.07 14.86
CA LYS A 28 -3.22 12.84 13.62
C LYS A 28 -2.33 12.21 12.54
N CYS A 29 -1.13 11.77 12.90
CA CYS A 29 -0.22 11.05 12.00
C CYS A 29 -0.83 9.71 11.56
N TRP A 30 -1.46 8.99 12.49
CA TRP A 30 -2.16 7.73 12.22
C TRP A 30 -3.31 7.91 11.24
N MET A 31 -4.18 8.91 11.44
CA MET A 31 -5.27 9.20 10.50
C MET A 31 -4.77 9.65 9.12
N ARG A 32 -3.64 10.37 9.06
CA ARG A 32 -3.05 10.79 7.78
C ARG A 32 -2.53 9.59 7.01
N SER A 33 -1.80 8.71 7.70
CA SER A 33 -1.31 7.46 7.13
C SER A 33 -2.47 6.58 6.65
N TYR A 34 -3.52 6.41 7.47
CA TYR A 34 -4.72 5.65 7.07
C TYR A 34 -5.39 6.21 5.79
N ARG A 35 -5.55 7.54 5.67
CA ARG A 35 -6.11 8.17 4.46
C ARG A 35 -5.24 8.00 3.22
N GLU A 36 -3.91 8.03 3.40
CA GLU A 36 -2.97 7.78 2.31
C GLU A 36 -3.11 6.33 1.82
N LEU A 37 -3.28 5.38 2.74
CA LEU A 37 -3.53 3.96 2.40
C LEU A 37 -4.87 3.74 1.70
N GLU A 38 -5.97 4.34 2.18
CA GLU A 38 -7.27 4.29 1.50
C GLU A 38 -7.19 4.86 0.09
N ARG A 39 -6.47 5.98 -0.07
CA ARG A 39 -6.25 6.59 -1.38
C ARG A 39 -5.45 5.67 -2.30
N ASP A 40 -4.39 5.04 -1.81
CA ASP A 40 -3.56 4.15 -2.62
C ASP A 40 -4.33 2.90 -3.06
N LEU A 41 -5.19 2.37 -2.18
CA LEU A 41 -6.14 1.30 -2.52
C LEU A 41 -7.08 1.70 -3.65
N LEU A 42 -7.72 2.88 -3.56
CA LEU A 42 -8.62 3.37 -4.59
C LEU A 42 -7.90 3.56 -5.94
N HIS A 43 -6.64 4.01 -5.93
CA HIS A 43 -5.86 4.12 -7.15
C HIS A 43 -5.57 2.76 -7.78
N ILE A 44 -5.26 1.74 -6.96
CA ILE A 44 -5.04 0.38 -7.46
C ILE A 44 -6.33 -0.23 -7.99
N GLU A 45 -7.45 -0.03 -7.29
CA GLU A 45 -8.76 -0.49 -7.73
C GLU A 45 -9.15 0.08 -9.09
N ALA A 46 -8.97 1.39 -9.26
CA ALA A 46 -9.23 2.08 -10.52
C ALA A 46 -8.30 1.58 -11.65
N ALA A 47 -7.02 1.33 -11.34
CA ALA A 47 -6.09 0.78 -12.31
C ALA A 47 -6.46 -0.65 -12.75
N ILE A 48 -6.85 -1.51 -11.81
CA ILE A 48 -7.34 -2.87 -12.11
C ILE A 48 -8.61 -2.81 -12.96
N ALA A 49 -9.57 -1.95 -12.60
CA ALA A 49 -10.80 -1.76 -13.38
C ALA A 49 -10.51 -1.30 -14.82
N LEU A 50 -9.59 -0.36 -14.98
CA LEU A 50 -9.16 0.11 -16.30
C LEU A 50 -8.50 -1.03 -17.09
N LEU A 51 -7.65 -1.85 -16.45
CA LEU A 51 -7.02 -3.00 -17.10
C LEU A 51 -8.06 -4.03 -17.54
N GLU A 52 -9.03 -4.37 -16.69
CA GLU A 52 -10.14 -5.26 -17.06
C GLU A 52 -10.85 -4.78 -18.33
N GLN A 53 -11.07 -3.46 -18.47
CA GLN A 53 -11.75 -2.86 -19.63
C GLN A 53 -10.86 -2.77 -20.88
N THR A 54 -9.58 -2.45 -20.71
CA THR A 54 -8.69 -2.06 -21.82
C THR A 54 -7.71 -3.15 -22.23
N ARG A 55 -7.68 -4.29 -21.52
CA ARG A 55 -6.77 -5.42 -21.78
C ARG A 55 -6.82 -5.94 -23.21
N ALA A 56 -7.96 -5.88 -23.89
CA ALA A 56 -8.07 -6.28 -25.29
C ALA A 56 -7.26 -5.38 -26.25
N TYR A 57 -6.91 -4.16 -25.82
CA TYR A 57 -6.26 -3.14 -26.63
C TYR A 57 -4.84 -2.79 -26.15
N LEU A 58 -4.50 -3.09 -24.90
CA LEU A 58 -3.18 -2.84 -24.34
C LEU A 58 -2.22 -3.96 -24.70
N SER A 59 -1.20 -3.63 -25.50
CA SER A 59 -0.09 -4.56 -25.77
C SER A 59 0.64 -4.92 -24.47
N LEU A 60 0.89 -6.21 -24.28
CA LEU A 60 1.46 -6.86 -23.08
C LEU A 60 2.88 -6.44 -22.67
N GLY A 61 3.43 -5.34 -23.21
CA GLY A 61 4.84 -4.98 -23.01
C GLY A 61 5.17 -4.21 -21.72
N GLY A 62 4.17 -3.68 -21.02
CA GLY A 62 4.38 -2.85 -19.83
C GLY A 62 4.16 -3.62 -18.51
N PRO A 63 4.94 -3.35 -17.44
CA PRO A 63 4.73 -3.98 -16.13
C PRO A 63 3.35 -3.67 -15.54
N VAL A 64 2.72 -2.58 -15.96
CA VAL A 64 1.35 -2.20 -15.59
C VAL A 64 0.30 -3.17 -16.18
N ASN A 65 0.64 -3.89 -17.25
CA ASN A 65 -0.23 -4.91 -17.85
C ASN A 65 0.01 -6.31 -17.27
N ASP A 66 1.04 -6.48 -16.45
CA ASP A 66 1.38 -7.75 -15.82
C ASP A 66 0.57 -7.95 -14.53
N PRO A 67 -0.29 -8.98 -14.44
CA PRO A 67 -0.98 -9.32 -13.20
C PRO A 67 -0.03 -9.56 -12.02
N ALA A 68 1.20 -10.04 -12.24
CA ALA A 68 2.16 -10.29 -11.17
C ALA A 68 2.63 -8.99 -10.50
N TYR A 69 2.77 -7.90 -11.25
CA TYR A 69 3.10 -6.57 -10.72
C TYR A 69 2.04 -6.09 -9.73
N TRP A 70 0.75 -6.20 -10.09
CA TRP A 70 -0.34 -5.78 -9.20
C TRP A 70 -0.46 -6.66 -7.96
N LYS A 71 -0.26 -7.98 -8.08
CA LYS A 71 -0.18 -8.88 -6.92
C LYS A 71 0.92 -8.46 -5.95
N ALA A 72 2.11 -8.15 -6.46
CA ALA A 72 3.22 -7.70 -5.62
C ALA A 72 2.88 -6.37 -4.91
N LYS A 73 2.28 -5.42 -5.64
CA LYS A 73 1.91 -4.11 -5.12
C LYS A 73 0.82 -4.19 -4.03
N ILE A 74 -0.21 -5.01 -4.23
CA ILE A 74 -1.25 -5.25 -3.21
C ILE A 74 -0.63 -5.89 -1.96
N ARG A 75 0.22 -6.91 -2.13
CA ARG A 75 0.90 -7.58 -1.01
C ARG A 75 1.77 -6.62 -0.21
N GLN A 76 2.56 -5.79 -0.89
CA GLN A 76 3.40 -4.79 -0.24
C GLN A 76 2.55 -3.86 0.63
N LEU A 77 1.48 -3.31 0.06
CA LEU A 77 0.58 -2.43 0.80
C LEU A 77 -0.05 -3.13 2.00
N THR A 78 -0.61 -4.34 1.83
CA THR A 78 -1.21 -5.07 2.95
C THR A 78 -0.23 -5.44 4.06
N SER A 79 1.07 -5.57 3.77
CA SER A 79 2.10 -5.88 4.77
C SER A 79 2.44 -4.69 5.68
N GLU A 80 2.19 -3.47 5.20
CA GLU A 80 2.50 -2.22 5.89
C GLU A 80 1.29 -1.68 6.68
N TRP A 81 0.12 -2.29 6.55
CA TRP A 81 -1.13 -1.76 7.10
C TRP A 81 -1.43 -2.21 8.54
N PRO A 82 -2.11 -1.36 9.32
CA PRO A 82 -2.83 -1.84 10.50
C PRO A 82 -3.90 -2.85 10.05
N ARG A 83 -4.16 -3.89 10.87
CA ARG A 83 -5.18 -4.94 10.62
C ARG A 83 -6.60 -4.38 10.62
N ASP A 84 -6.93 -3.62 9.58
CA ASP A 84 -8.25 -3.12 9.31
C ASP A 84 -8.99 -4.11 8.40
N ARG A 85 -10.09 -4.68 8.91
CA ARG A 85 -10.86 -5.71 8.20
C ARG A 85 -11.48 -5.21 6.89
N MET A 86 -11.78 -3.92 6.78
CA MET A 86 -12.34 -3.35 5.56
C MET A 86 -11.28 -3.30 4.47
N LEU A 87 -10.08 -2.80 4.80
CA LEU A 87 -8.95 -2.73 3.87
C LEU A 87 -8.47 -4.13 3.46
N GLU A 88 -8.43 -5.07 4.40
CA GLU A 88 -8.12 -6.49 4.13
C GLU A 88 -9.11 -7.10 3.13
N ARG A 89 -10.41 -6.83 3.31
CA ARG A 89 -11.45 -7.33 2.40
C ARG A 89 -11.32 -6.73 1.01
N GLN A 90 -11.06 -5.43 0.90
CA GLN A 90 -10.85 -4.76 -0.39
C GLN A 90 -9.61 -5.31 -1.10
N ALA A 91 -8.50 -5.51 -0.38
CA ALA A 91 -7.30 -6.09 -0.96
C ALA A 91 -7.51 -7.54 -1.44
N ALA A 92 -8.29 -8.35 -0.71
CA ALA A 92 -8.63 -9.71 -1.11
C ALA A 92 -9.49 -9.76 -2.39
N ASP A 93 -10.46 -8.85 -2.52
CA ASP A 93 -11.26 -8.72 -3.73
C ASP A 93 -10.39 -8.33 -4.94
N MET A 94 -9.49 -7.35 -4.76
CA MET A 94 -8.54 -6.95 -5.80
C MET A 94 -7.60 -8.10 -6.20
N MET A 95 -7.09 -8.89 -5.24
CA MET A 95 -6.28 -10.07 -5.56
C MET A 95 -7.05 -11.08 -6.41
N THR A 96 -8.32 -11.32 -6.09
CA THR A 96 -9.19 -12.23 -6.86
C THR A 96 -9.38 -11.73 -8.30
N ARG A 97 -9.63 -10.43 -8.47
CA ARG A 97 -9.75 -9.79 -9.79
C ARG A 97 -8.46 -9.92 -10.62
N VAL A 98 -7.31 -9.67 -10.00
CA VAL A 98 -6.00 -9.82 -10.67
C VAL A 98 -5.70 -11.28 -11.00
N GLU A 99 -6.13 -12.24 -10.17
CA GLU A 99 -6.02 -13.68 -10.49
C GLU A 99 -6.87 -14.07 -11.69
N ASN A 100 -8.09 -13.57 -11.79
CA ASN A 100 -8.95 -13.79 -12.95
C ASN A 100 -8.32 -13.19 -14.22
N LEU A 101 -7.64 -12.05 -14.13
CA LEU A 101 -6.85 -11.53 -15.26
C LEU A 101 -5.75 -12.52 -15.67
N ALA A 102 -5.05 -13.15 -14.74
CA ALA A 102 -4.00 -14.11 -15.06
C ALA A 102 -4.52 -15.44 -15.66
N LEU A 103 -5.76 -15.83 -15.37
CA LEU A 103 -6.32 -17.14 -15.73
C LEU A 103 -6.96 -17.21 -17.11
N ILE A 104 -7.27 -16.09 -17.77
CA ILE A 104 -7.79 -16.11 -19.14
C ILE A 104 -6.69 -16.63 -20.08
N PRO A 105 -6.80 -17.85 -20.64
CA PRO A 105 -5.81 -18.35 -21.56
C PRO A 105 -5.84 -17.46 -22.79
N THR A 106 -4.67 -17.05 -23.27
CA THR A 106 -4.51 -16.59 -24.65
C THR A 106 -4.83 -17.78 -25.55
N SER A 107 -6.12 -17.98 -25.81
CA SER A 107 -6.63 -18.89 -26.83
C SER A 107 -6.32 -18.29 -28.19
N ASP A 108 -5.07 -18.35 -28.61
CA ASP A 108 -4.72 -18.41 -30.02
C ASP A 108 -3.35 -19.06 -30.21
N LYS A 109 -3.38 -20.38 -30.42
CA LYS A 109 -2.48 -20.99 -31.40
C LYS A 109 -3.23 -22.16 -32.04
N PRO A 110 -3.69 -22.04 -33.29
CA PRO A 110 -4.22 -23.20 -33.99
C PRO A 110 -3.10 -24.23 -34.14
N SER A 111 -3.27 -25.39 -33.50
CA SER A 111 -2.43 -26.55 -33.75
C SER A 111 -2.53 -26.94 -35.23
N PRO A 112 -1.41 -27.12 -35.95
CA PRO A 112 -1.45 -27.64 -37.30
C PRO A 112 -1.94 -29.10 -37.24
N GLN A 113 -3.07 -29.37 -37.85
CA GLN A 113 -3.47 -30.73 -38.18
C GLN A 113 -2.52 -31.22 -39.28
N THR A 114 -1.59 -32.09 -38.91
CA THR A 114 -0.78 -32.83 -39.88
C THR A 114 -1.62 -33.95 -40.45
N THR A 115 -1.79 -33.87 -41.77
CA THR A 115 -2.35 -34.87 -42.69
C THR A 115 -1.72 -36.25 -42.52
#